data_AF-A0A939VEJ2-F1
#
_entry.id   AF-A0A939VEJ2-F1
#
_cell.length_a   1.000
_cell.length_b   1.000
_cell.length_c   1.000
_cell.angle_alpha   90.00
_cell.angle_beta   90.00
_cell.angle_gamma   90.00
#
_symmetry.space_group_name_H-M   'P 1'
#
loop_
_entity.id
_entity.type
_entity.pdbx_description
1 polymer ?
#
loop_
_entity_poly.entity_id
_entity_poly.type
_entity_poly.pdbx_seq_one_letter_code
_entity_poly.pdbx_strand_id
1 'polypeptide(L)' 'IFEAKVGKGSLIMCSFDLLTDGNLPEIRQLRFSLLKYMQGKDFNPQTSITEQQLCSLLDSDLLKRETTPTTIYE' A
#
# COMPACT_ATOMS: atom_id res chain seq x y z
N ILE A 1 2.43 7.02 2.75
CA ILE A 1 3.24 6.09 1.94
C ILE A 1 4.04 5.24 2.91
N PHE A 2 4.09 3.93 2.71
CA PHE A 2 4.90 3.05 3.55
C PHE A 2 5.60 1.99 2.69
N GLU A 3 6.60 1.34 3.27
CA GLU A 3 7.36 0.26 2.66
C GLU A 3 7.34 -1.00 3.54
N ALA A 4 7.39 -2.17 2.92
CA ALA A 4 7.41 -3.45 3.62
C ALA A 4 8.09 -4.54 2.79
N LYS A 5 8.60 -5.57 3.46
CA LYS A 5 8.99 -6.84 2.85
C LYS A 5 7.78 -7.76 2.80
N VAL A 6 7.57 -8.44 1.67
CA VAL A 6 6.48 -9.41 1.48
C VAL A 6 7.06 -10.67 0.87
N GLY A 7 7.09 -11.75 1.63
CA GLY A 7 7.74 -12.99 1.20
C GLY A 7 9.20 -12.75 0.80
N LYS A 8 9.54 -12.98 -0.47
CA LYS A 8 10.88 -12.73 -1.03
C LYS A 8 11.04 -11.35 -1.67
N GLY A 9 9.97 -10.57 -1.74
CA GLY A 9 9.91 -9.27 -2.40
C GLY A 9 9.86 -8.09 -1.44
N SER A 10 9.85 -6.90 -2.02
CA SER A 10 9.65 -5.62 -1.31
C SER A 10 8.51 -4.85 -1.95
N LEU A 11 7.78 -4.10 -1.13
CA LEU A 11 6.58 -3.37 -1.49
C LEU A 11 6.70 -1.92 -1.05
N ILE A 12 6.23 -1.00 -1.89
CA ILE A 12 5.87 0.36 -1.52
C ILE A 12 4.37 0.53 -1.75
N MET A 13 3.68 1.07 -0.76
CA MET A 13 2.26 1.41 -0.84
C MET A 13 2.09 2.93 -0.80
N CYS A 14 1.38 3.45 -1.80
CA CYS A 14 0.99 4.85 -1.92
C CYS A 14 -0.53 4.94 -2.06
N SER A 15 -1.16 5.87 -1.35
CA SER A 15 -2.60 6.12 -1.43
C SER A 15 -2.98 7.04 -2.61
N PHE A 16 -1.99 7.69 -3.23
CA PHE A 16 -2.22 8.50 -4.42
C PHE A 16 -2.28 7.63 -5.65
N ASP A 17 -3.17 8.00 -6.57
CA ASP A 17 -3.18 7.41 -7.89
C ASP A 17 -2.00 7.95 -8.72
N LEU A 18 -0.94 7.15 -8.78
CA LEU A 18 0.27 7.44 -9.55
C LEU A 18 0.23 6.89 -10.99
N LEU A 19 -0.84 6.16 -11.32
CA LEU A 19 -0.99 5.45 -12.58
C LEU A 19 -1.98 6.13 -13.51
N THR A 20 -2.89 6.96 -12.97
CA THR A 20 -3.70 7.86 -13.78
C THR A 20 -2.80 8.73 -14.63
N ASP A 21 -3.06 8.71 -15.94
CA ASP A 21 -2.36 9.52 -16.93
C ASP A 21 -2.89 10.95 -16.85
N GLY A 22 -2.48 11.65 -15.81
CA GLY A 22 -2.72 13.06 -15.63
C GLY A 22 -1.53 13.83 -16.17
N ASN A 23 -1.77 14.89 -16.95
CA ASN A 23 -0.74 15.85 -17.34
C ASN A 23 -0.11 16.63 -16.16
N LEU A 24 -0.38 16.20 -14.93
CA LEU A 24 0.02 16.78 -13.66
C LEU A 24 1.52 16.52 -13.40
N PRO A 25 2.37 17.56 -13.46
CA PRO A 25 3.81 17.40 -13.25
C PRO A 25 4.17 16.82 -11.88
N GLU A 26 3.37 17.09 -10.85
CA GLU A 26 3.55 16.59 -9.48
C GLU A 26 3.43 15.07 -9.38
N ILE A 27 2.47 14.44 -10.08
CA ILE A 27 2.29 12.98 -10.09
C ILE A 27 3.48 12.31 -10.79
N ARG A 28 3.92 12.88 -11.92
CA ARG A 28 5.09 12.38 -12.66
C ARG A 28 6.37 12.45 -11.83
N GLN A 29 6.60 13.58 -11.15
CA GLN A 29 7.77 13.75 -10.29
C GLN A 29 7.74 12.80 -9.08
N LEU A 30 6.58 12.65 -8.43
CA LEU A 30 6.43 11.73 -7.31
C LEU A 30 6.69 10.28 -7.74
N ARG A 31 6.11 9.84 -8.86
CA ARG A 31 6.36 8.51 -9.43
C ARG A 31 7.84 8.29 -9.74
N PHE A 32 8.48 9.25 -10.40
CA PHE A 32 9.91 9.18 -10.69
C PHE A 32 10.75 9.05 -9.42
N SER A 33 10.45 9.88 -8.41
CA SER A 33 11.17 9.87 -7.13
C SER A 33 11.04 8.53 -6.40
N LEU A 34 9.83 7.96 -6.37
CA LEU A 34 9.60 6.65 -5.76
C LEU A 34 10.32 5.52 -6.49
N LEU A 35 10.26 5.50 -7.82
CA LEU A 35 11.00 4.51 -8.61
C LEU A 35 12.52 4.64 -8.40
N LYS A 36 13.03 5.87 -8.32
CA LYS A 36 14.45 6.12 -8.09
C LYS A 36 14.88 5.67 -6.69
N TYR A 37 14.05 5.94 -5.68
CA TYR A 37 14.26 5.47 -4.31
C TYR A 37 14.31 3.94 -4.25
N MET A 38 13.35 3.24 -4.87
CA MET A 38 13.30 1.76 -4.90
C MET A 38 14.52 1.11 -5.58
N GLN A 39 15.20 1.82 -6.47
CA GLN A 39 16.43 1.35 -7.12
C GLN A 39 17.69 1.61 -6.28
N GLY A 40 17.59 2.46 -5.26
CA GLY A 40 18.69 2.84 -4.39
C GLY A 40 18.95 1.82 -3.29
N LYS A 41 20.11 1.93 -2.65
CA LYS A 41 20.47 1.13 -1.46
C LYS A 41 19.67 1.53 -0.21
N ASP A 42 19.13 2.75 -0.22
CA ASP A 42 18.34 3.31 0.88
C ASP A 42 16.97 2.64 0.98
N PHE A 43 16.47 2.05 -0.13
CA PHE A 43 15.28 1.22 -0.10
C PHE A 43 15.60 -0.16 0.51
N ASN A 44 15.54 -0.20 1.84
CA ASN A 44 15.75 -1.40 2.63
C ASN A 44 14.63 -1.54 3.67
N PRO A 45 13.41 -1.95 3.26
CA PRO A 45 12.28 -2.06 4.16
C PRO A 45 12.57 -3.01 5.32
N GLN A 46 12.30 -2.56 6.55
CA GLN A 46 12.51 -3.37 7.76
C GLN A 46 11.23 -4.07 8.23
N THR A 47 10.08 -3.46 7.96
CA THR A 47 8.78 -4.03 8.29
C THR A 47 8.50 -5.21 7.39
N SER A 48 8.21 -6.38 7.96
CA SER A 48 7.81 -7.57 7.23
C SER A 48 6.31 -7.79 7.38
N ILE A 49 5.61 -8.03 6.27
CA ILE A 49 4.20 -8.41 6.25
C ILE A 49 4.05 -9.75 5.52
N THR A 50 3.10 -10.58 5.97
CA THR A 50 2.81 -11.85 5.31
C THR A 50 1.94 -11.63 4.06
N GLU A 51 1.97 -12.59 3.14
CA GLU A 51 1.08 -12.58 1.97
C GLU A 51 -0.39 -12.57 2.39
N GLN A 52 -0.76 -13.30 3.45
CA GLN A 52 -2.13 -13.26 3.97
C GLN A 52 -2.52 -11.88 4.49
N GLN A 53 -1.62 -11.19 5.20
CA GLN A 53 -1.86 -9.82 5.67
C GLN A 53 -2.02 -8.85 4.49
N LEU A 54 -1.18 -8.98 3.46
CA LEU A 54 -1.32 -8.18 2.25
C LEU A 54 -2.65 -8.43 1.55
N CYS A 55 -3.05 -9.68 1.36
CA CYS A 55 -4.34 -10.02 0.76
C CYS A 55 -5.51 -9.44 1.57
N SER A 56 -5.45 -9.50 2.90
CA SER A 56 -6.48 -8.92 3.76
C SER A 56 -6.63 -7.39 3.60
N LEU A 57 -5.60 -6.68 3.13
CA LEU A 57 -5.69 -5.24 2.83
C LEU A 57 -6.36 -4.96 1.47
N LEU A 58 -6.37 -5.94 0.56
CA LEU A 58 -6.90 -5.82 -0.80
C LEU A 58 -8.31 -6.40 -0.93
N ASP A 59 -8.72 -7.26 0.00
CA ASP A 59 -10.06 -7.83 0.06
C ASP A 59 -11.10 -6.74 0.36
N SER A 60 -11.77 -6.29 -0.70
CA SER A 60 -12.89 -5.36 -0.64
C SER A 60 -14.09 -5.89 0.16
N ASP A 61 -14.14 -7.20 0.43
CA ASP A 61 -15.18 -7.83 1.23
C ASP A 61 -15.04 -7.60 2.75
N LEU A 62 -13.90 -7.12 3.27
CA LEU A 62 -13.79 -6.74 4.68
C LEU A 62 -14.55 -5.45 5.04
N LEU A 63 -15.00 -4.69 4.04
CA LEU A 63 -15.93 -3.56 4.21
C LEU A 63 -17.40 -4.01 4.33
N LYS A 64 -17.72 -5.29 4.09
CA LYS A 64 -19.04 -5.89 4.37
C LYS A 64 -19.10 -6.45 5.79
N ARG A 65 -18.53 -5.76 6.77
CA ARG A 65 -18.95 -5.99 8.15
C ARG A 65 -20.35 -5.43 8.29
N GLU A 66 -21.36 -6.30 8.19
CA GLU A 66 -22.72 -5.96 8.62
C GLU A 66 -22.66 -5.56 10.10
N THR A 67 -22.79 -4.26 10.37
CA THR A 67 -22.97 -3.77 11.74
C THR A 67 -24.37 -4.17 12.16
N THR A 68 -24.51 -5.28 12.89
CA THR A 68 -25.77 -5.59 13.56
C THR A 68 -25.95 -4.63 14.76
N PRO A 69 -27.18 -4.20 15.09
CA PRO A 69 -27.44 -3.24 16.16
C PRO A 69 -26.93 -3.66 17.56
N THR A 70 -26.56 -4.92 17.75
CA THR A 70 -26.14 -5.49 19.03
C THR A 70 -24.64 -5.37 19.33
N THR A 71 -23.81 -4.88 18.41
CA THR A 71 -22.34 -4.82 18.59
C THR A 71 -21.84 -3.75 19.57
N ILE A 72 -22.71 -2.87 20.06
CA ILE A 72 -22.35 -1.81 21.04
C ILE A 72 -22.43 -2.33 22.50
N TYR A 73 -22.93 -3.55 22.71
CA TYR A 73 -23.12 -4.15 24.04
C TYR A 73 -22.15 -5.29 24.36
N GLU A 74 -21.19 -5.60 23.48
CA GLU A 74 -20.05 -6.50 23.74
C GLU A 74 -18.76 -5.70 23.95
#